data_AF-A0A3D9SRI7-F1
#
_entry.id   AF-A0A3D9SRI7-F1
#
_cell.length_a   1.000
_cell.length_b   1.000
_cell.length_c   1.000
_cell.angle_alpha   90.00
_cell.angle_beta   90.00
_cell.angle_gamma   90.00
#
_symmetry.space_group_name_H-M   'P 1'
#
loop_
_entity.id
_entity.type
_entity.pdbx_description
1 polymer ?
#
loop_
_entity_poly.entity_id
_entity_poly.type
_entity_poly.pdbx_seq_one_letter_code
_entity_poly.pdbx_strand_id
1 'polypeptide(L)'
;MGNGKEMHVYPQALKRSKTGFEDGAATLKGIFERLGTRLSAEGKCWGPDKTGQAFEKDYLPAATEMQKAGPKASEAVGGVAKGIDKMAKNYTTAEDGSTI
;
A
#
# COMPACT_ATOMS: atom_id res chain seq x y z
N MET A 1 -23.07 4.83 39.99
CA MET A 1 -23.49 4.01 38.83
C MET A 1 -22.97 4.71 37.58
N GLY A 2 -21.76 4.39 37.13
CA GLY A 2 -21.21 4.91 35.86
C GLY A 2 -21.59 3.93 34.75
N ASN A 3 -22.72 4.18 34.08
CA ASN A 3 -23.18 3.36 32.97
C ASN A 3 -22.86 4.10 31.67
N GLY A 4 -21.76 3.69 31.04
CA GLY A 4 -21.39 4.12 29.70
C GLY A 4 -19.99 3.59 29.42
N LYS A 5 -19.87 2.66 28.48
CA LYS A 5 -18.58 2.23 27.95
C LYS A 5 -17.95 3.45 27.27
N GLU A 6 -17.18 4.25 28.00
CA GLU A 6 -16.31 5.26 27.39
C GLU A 6 -15.33 4.52 26.49
N MET A 7 -15.47 4.74 25.19
CA MET A 7 -14.59 4.18 24.19
C MET A 7 -13.32 5.01 24.22
N HIS A 8 -12.40 4.71 25.15
CA HIS A 8 -11.07 5.31 25.16
C HIS A 8 -10.32 4.87 23.92
N VAL A 9 -10.51 5.61 22.84
CA VAL A 9 -9.60 5.55 21.72
C VAL A 9 -8.27 6.11 22.22
N TYR A 10 -7.17 5.45 21.87
CA TYR A 10 -5.84 5.94 22.15
C TYR A 10 -5.32 6.65 20.89
N PRO A 11 -5.50 7.98 20.73
CA PRO A 11 -5.08 8.72 19.54
C PRO A 11 -3.63 8.43 19.13
N GLN A 12 -2.75 8.26 20.13
CA GLN A 12 -1.34 7.93 19.90
C GLN A 12 -1.15 6.55 19.28
N ALA A 13 -1.95 5.55 19.67
CA ALA A 13 -1.89 4.21 19.09
C ALA A 13 -2.40 4.23 17.62
N LEU A 14 -3.51 4.94 17.36
CA LEU A 14 -4.02 5.11 15.99
C LEU A 14 -3.02 5.86 15.10
N LYS A 15 -2.39 6.92 15.62
CA LYS A 15 -1.37 7.68 14.91
C LYS A 15 -0.15 6.81 14.57
N ARG A 16 0.35 6.03 15.53
CA ARG A 16 1.47 5.08 15.29
C ARG A 16 1.10 4.03 14.25
N SER A 17 -0.09 3.45 14.33
CA SER A 17 -0.56 2.48 13.34
C SER A 17 -0.65 3.10 11.95
N LYS A 18 -1.22 4.30 11.83
CA LYS A 18 -1.27 5.05 10.56
C LYS A 18 0.12 5.22 9.95
N THR A 19 1.08 5.72 10.73
CA THR A 19 2.47 5.89 10.26
C THR A 19 3.06 4.57 9.78
N GLY A 20 2.86 3.47 10.50
CA GLY A 20 3.34 2.14 10.06
C GLY A 20 2.75 1.69 8.71
N PHE A 21 1.48 1.96 8.45
CA PHE A 21 0.86 1.67 7.14
C PHE A 21 1.35 2.62 6.04
N GLU A 22 1.57 3.91 6.34
CA GLU A 22 2.15 4.86 5.38
C GLU A 22 3.59 4.47 5.00
N ASP A 23 4.42 4.13 5.98
CA ASP A 23 5.80 3.69 5.77
C ASP A 23 5.85 2.37 4.98
N GLY A 24 4.96 1.43 5.31
CA GLY A 24 4.81 0.18 4.57
C GLY A 24 4.39 0.39 3.12
N ALA A 25 3.40 1.26 2.88
CA ALA A 25 2.95 1.61 1.54
C ALA A 25 4.07 2.26 0.72
N ALA A 26 4.83 3.19 1.31
CA ALA A 26 5.96 3.85 0.67
C ALA A 26 7.09 2.87 0.35
N THR A 27 7.39 1.95 1.27
CA THR A 27 8.39 0.89 1.08
C THR A 27 8.00 -0.03 -0.08
N LEU A 28 6.76 -0.51 -0.11
CA LEU A 28 6.24 -1.34 -1.20
C LEU A 28 6.31 -0.62 -2.54
N LYS A 29 5.90 0.66 -2.58
CA LYS A 29 6.01 1.49 -3.79
C LYS A 29 7.44 1.53 -4.30
N GLY A 30 8.39 1.84 -3.42
CA GLY A 30 9.81 1.93 -3.79
C GLY A 30 10.38 0.60 -4.30
N ILE A 31 9.95 -0.54 -3.74
CA ILE A 31 10.34 -1.87 -4.23
C ILE A 31 9.80 -2.09 -5.65
N PHE A 32 8.51 -1.84 -5.88
CA PHE A 32 7.90 -2.06 -7.20
C PHE A 32 8.42 -1.10 -8.27
N GLU A 33 8.71 0.16 -7.92
CA GLU A 33 9.33 1.12 -8.84
C GLU A 33 10.75 0.68 -9.23
N ARG A 34 11.55 0.22 -8.27
CA ARG A 34 12.90 -0.31 -8.54
C ARG A 34 12.85 -1.56 -9.39
N LEU A 35 11.94 -2.49 -9.08
CA LEU A 35 11.75 -3.70 -9.86
C LEU A 35 11.30 -3.38 -11.28
N GLY A 36 10.26 -2.55 -11.43
CA GLY A 36 9.75 -2.11 -12.73
C GLY A 36 10.83 -1.44 -13.57
N THR A 37 11.62 -0.54 -12.98
CA THR A 37 12.75 0.11 -13.65
C THR A 37 13.78 -0.89 -14.15
N ARG A 38 14.14 -1.90 -13.33
CA ARG A 38 15.11 -2.94 -13.72
C ARG A 38 14.59 -3.83 -14.85
N LEU A 39 13.34 -4.29 -14.74
CA LEU A 39 12.70 -5.11 -15.77
C LEU A 39 12.59 -4.37 -17.11
N SER A 40 12.27 -3.07 -17.08
CA SER A 40 12.23 -2.24 -18.29
C SER A 40 13.63 -1.96 -18.87
N ALA A 41 14.66 -1.83 -18.02
CA ALA A 41 16.04 -1.58 -18.45
C ALA A 41 16.70 -2.80 -19.11
N GLU A 42 16.30 -4.01 -18.77
CA GLU A 42 16.80 -5.25 -19.41
C GLU A 42 16.44 -5.33 -20.89
N GLY A 43 15.28 -4.78 -21.31
CA GLY A 43 14.84 -4.84 -22.70
C GLY A 43 14.76 -6.28 -23.23
N LYS A 44 14.95 -6.47 -24.55
CA LYS A 44 15.11 -7.80 -25.13
C LYS A 44 16.56 -8.28 -24.96
N CYS A 45 16.88 -8.77 -23.77
CA CYS A 45 18.18 -9.37 -23.48
C CYS A 45 18.25 -10.87 -23.86
N TRP A 46 17.11 -11.48 -24.19
CA TRP A 46 17.00 -12.80 -24.78
C TRP A 46 17.18 -12.70 -26.31
N GLY A 47 18.11 -13.47 -26.87
CA GLY A 47 18.46 -13.40 -28.31
C GLY A 47 17.29 -13.72 -29.25
N PRO A 48 17.47 -13.52 -30.58
CA PRO A 48 16.40 -13.74 -31.56
C PRO A 48 16.11 -15.22 -31.84
N ASP A 49 16.82 -16.15 -31.19
CA ASP A 49 16.64 -17.58 -31.38
C ASP A 49 15.29 -18.09 -30.82
N LYS A 50 14.95 -19.35 -31.13
CA LYS A 50 13.68 -19.95 -30.69
C LYS A 50 13.51 -19.94 -29.16
N THR A 51 14.59 -20.10 -28.41
CA THR A 51 14.57 -20.12 -26.95
C THR A 51 14.29 -18.72 -26.41
N GLY A 52 14.95 -17.70 -26.97
CA GLY A 52 14.72 -16.32 -26.59
C GLY A 52 13.33 -15.83 -26.94
N GLN A 53 12.81 -16.17 -28.13
CA GLN A 53 11.42 -15.86 -28.49
C GLN A 53 10.40 -16.58 -27.58
N ALA A 54 10.67 -17.83 -27.20
CA ALA A 54 9.81 -18.56 -26.27
C ALA A 54 9.80 -17.92 -24.87
N PHE A 55 10.98 -17.51 -24.38
CA PHE A 55 11.09 -16.79 -23.12
C PHE A 55 10.35 -15.44 -23.16
N GLU A 56 10.53 -14.67 -24.25
CA GLU A 56 9.86 -13.39 -24.46
C GLU A 56 8.34 -13.48 -24.26
N LYS A 57 7.76 -14.53 -24.86
CA LYS A 57 6.32 -14.72 -24.96
C LYS A 57 5.63 -14.72 -23.58
N ASP A 58 6.31 -15.29 -22.58
CA ASP A 58 5.75 -15.44 -21.23
C ASP A 58 6.33 -14.40 -20.27
N TYR A 59 7.59 -13.98 -20.45
CA TYR A 59 8.24 -13.01 -19.58
C TYR A 59 7.67 -11.59 -19.71
N LEU A 60 7.54 -11.06 -20.93
CA LEU A 60 7.09 -9.67 -21.14
C LEU A 60 5.68 -9.40 -20.57
N PRO A 61 4.68 -10.27 -20.79
CA PRO A 61 3.37 -10.08 -20.18
C PRO A 61 3.43 -10.14 -18.64
N ALA A 62 4.16 -11.10 -18.06
CA ALA A 62 4.28 -11.23 -16.62
C ALA A 62 4.96 -10.01 -15.99
N ALA A 63 6.05 -9.52 -16.59
CA ALA A 63 6.73 -8.31 -16.16
C ALA A 63 5.81 -7.07 -16.23
N THR A 64 5.04 -6.95 -17.30
CA THR A 64 4.06 -5.86 -17.49
C THR A 64 2.96 -5.90 -16.43
N GLU A 65 2.41 -7.09 -16.13
CA GLU A 65 1.38 -7.24 -15.10
C GLU A 65 1.93 -6.95 -13.70
N MET A 66 3.17 -7.35 -13.39
CA MET A 66 3.83 -6.95 -12.14
C MET A 66 3.97 -5.43 -12.02
N GLN A 67 4.37 -4.74 -13.10
CA GLN A 67 4.48 -3.27 -13.11
C GLN A 67 3.13 -2.58 -12.85
N LYS A 68 2.01 -3.18 -13.29
CA LYS A 68 0.66 -2.65 -13.02
C LYS A 68 0.15 -3.00 -11.61
N ALA A 69 0.49 -4.19 -11.10
CA ALA A 69 -0.01 -4.68 -9.82
C ALA A 69 0.69 -4.00 -8.62
N GLY A 70 1.98 -3.69 -8.76
CA GLY A 70 2.78 -3.09 -7.70
C GLY A 70 2.22 -1.78 -7.13
N PRO A 71 1.93 -0.77 -7.98
CA PRO A 71 1.31 0.47 -7.54
C PRO A 71 -0.04 0.25 -6.84
N LYS A 72 -0.88 -0.65 -7.36
CA LYS A 72 -2.19 -0.97 -6.75
C LYS A 72 -2.04 -1.59 -5.36
N ALA A 73 -1.03 -2.43 -5.15
CA ALA A 73 -0.75 -3.02 -3.84
C ALA A 73 -0.32 -1.94 -2.82
N SER A 74 0.56 -1.02 -3.23
CA SER A 74 0.95 0.12 -2.39
C SER A 74 -0.24 1.04 -2.07
N GLU A 75 -1.08 1.34 -3.06
CA GLU A 75 -2.30 2.14 -2.89
C GLU A 75 -3.29 1.49 -1.92
N ALA A 76 -3.48 0.17 -1.98
CA ALA A 76 -4.34 -0.56 -1.06
C ALA A 76 -3.85 -0.43 0.39
N VAL A 77 -2.55 -0.57 0.63
CA VAL A 77 -1.94 -0.39 1.97
C VAL A 77 -2.08 1.06 2.45
N GLY A 78 -1.85 2.04 1.57
CA GLY A 78 -2.10 3.45 1.88
C GLY A 78 -3.58 3.78 2.14
N GLY A 79 -4.49 3.03 1.52
CA GLY A 79 -5.93 3.09 1.78
C GLY A 79 -6.29 2.70 3.20
N VAL A 80 -5.61 1.69 3.77
CA VAL A 80 -5.76 1.30 5.18
C VAL A 80 -5.36 2.45 6.11
N ALA A 81 -4.24 3.11 5.84
CA ALA A 81 -3.81 4.29 6.61
C ALA A 81 -4.87 5.41 6.60
N LYS A 82 -5.47 5.69 5.44
CA LYS A 82 -6.57 6.67 5.31
C LYS A 82 -7.81 6.24 6.10
N GLY A 83 -8.13 4.94 6.13
CA GLY A 83 -9.22 4.40 6.93
C GLY A 83 -9.00 4.61 8.43
N ILE A 84 -7.79 4.35 8.91
CA ILE A 84 -7.39 4.59 10.31
C ILE A 84 -7.48 6.08 10.66
N ASP A 85 -7.01 6.96 9.76
CA ASP A 85 -7.12 8.42 9.94
C ASP A 85 -8.58 8.89 10.04
N LYS A 86 -9.45 8.35 9.19
CA LYS A 86 -10.89 8.65 9.21
C LYS A 86 -11.55 8.15 10.49
N MET A 87 -11.20 6.95 10.96
CA MET A 87 -11.68 6.45 12.26
C MET A 87 -11.25 7.37 13.40
N ALA A 88 -9.96 7.73 13.47
CA ALA A 88 -9.44 8.62 14.51
C ALA A 88 -10.20 9.96 14.56
N LYS A 89 -10.44 10.59 13.40
CA LYS A 89 -11.20 11.85 13.29
C LYS A 89 -12.65 11.70 13.73
N ASN A 90 -13.31 10.62 13.30
CA ASN A 90 -14.71 10.37 13.68
C ASN A 90 -14.84 10.20 15.20
N TYR A 91 -13.85 9.57 15.85
CA TYR A 91 -13.84 9.42 17.30
C TYR A 91 -13.63 10.75 18.03
N THR A 92 -12.66 11.56 17.62
CA THR A 92 -12.46 12.88 18.23
C THR A 92 -13.71 13.75 18.10
N THR A 93 -14.36 13.73 16.93
CA THR A 93 -15.63 14.47 16.74
C THR A 93 -16.77 13.94 17.61
N ALA A 94 -16.84 12.62 17.84
CA ALA A 94 -17.85 12.03 18.71
C ALA A 94 -17.62 12.35 20.19
N GLU A 95 -16.36 12.41 20.64
CA GLU A 95 -15.98 12.84 21.99
C GLU A 95 -16.23 14.34 22.21
N ASP A 96 -15.80 15.19 21.28
CA ASP A 96 -16.04 16.64 21.33
C ASP A 96 -17.54 16.98 21.35
N GLY A 97 -18.34 16.23 20.57
CA GLY A 97 -19.81 16.40 20.54
C GLY A 97 -20.55 15.79 21.73
N SER A 98 -19.91 14.94 22.53
CA SER A 98 -20.50 14.33 23.73
C SER A 98 -20.11 15.04 25.03
N THR A 99 -19.20 16.02 24.96
CA THR A 99 -18.84 16.86 26.11
C THR A 99 -19.85 17.99 26.23
N ILE A 100 -20.84 17.82 27.12
CA ILE A 100 -21.83 18.84 27.54
C ILE A 100 -21.45 19.33 28.94
#